data_AF-A0A2T4DC68-F1
#
_entry.id   AF-A0A2T4DC68-F1
#
_cell.length_a   1.000
_cell.length_b   1.000
_cell.length_c   1.000
_cell.angle_alpha   90.00
_cell.angle_beta   90.00
_cell.angle_gamma   90.00
#
_symmetry.space_group_name_H-M   'P 1'
#
loop_
_entity.id
_entity.type
_entity.pdbx_description
1 polymer ?
#
loop_
_entity_poly.entity_id
_entity_poly.type
_entity_poly.pdbx_seq_one_letter_code
_entity_poly.pdbx_strand_id
1 'polypeptide(L)'
;DFDGDMDEFIYMAGLLSGLQALNAQIQSTSSIVLPANVGSIAARATSCLDNEKWWGAPMALRATVWAMIPGAQPEGEDAFERLAIAGEQGDAAGVRLPHVFHAIAALNKGDEVMVRNVIREHAESIETTPANEDWRFVDAMATDMIVAVSDRLWVENTGHRTPMGQLGTFWDDQQEEVETMDLDDLL
;
A
#
# COMPACT_ATOMS: atom_id res chain seq x y z
N ASP A 1 -26.30 -4.06 -11.25
CA ASP A 1 -26.27 -3.55 -9.88
C ASP A 1 -25.87 -4.66 -8.94
N PHE A 2 -25.13 -4.28 -7.90
CA PHE A 2 -24.79 -5.17 -6.80
C PHE A 2 -26.00 -5.32 -5.89
N ASP A 3 -26.26 -6.53 -5.38
CA ASP A 3 -27.39 -6.78 -4.50
C ASP A 3 -27.06 -6.40 -3.04
N GLY A 4 -25.78 -6.15 -2.71
CA GLY A 4 -25.34 -5.54 -1.44
C GLY A 4 -23.81 -5.43 -1.27
N ASP A 5 -23.38 -4.97 -0.09
CA ASP A 5 -21.97 -4.70 0.24
C ASP A 5 -21.05 -5.92 0.09
N MET A 6 -21.59 -7.13 0.32
CA MET A 6 -20.85 -8.37 0.13
C MET A 6 -20.49 -8.60 -1.34
N ASP A 7 -21.37 -8.25 -2.28
CA ASP A 7 -21.10 -8.40 -3.72
C ASP A 7 -20.05 -7.39 -4.19
N GLU A 8 -20.13 -6.17 -3.68
CA GLU A 8 -19.13 -5.13 -3.93
C GLU A 8 -17.75 -5.54 -3.38
N PHE A 9 -17.70 -6.13 -2.18
CA PHE A 9 -16.45 -6.64 -1.61
C PHE A 9 -15.88 -7.81 -2.42
N ILE A 10 -16.71 -8.80 -2.79
CA ILE A 10 -16.30 -9.94 -3.63
C ILE A 10 -15.78 -9.44 -4.99
N TYR A 11 -16.44 -8.45 -5.56
CA TYR A 11 -16.01 -7.82 -6.80
C TYR A 11 -14.63 -7.17 -6.65
N MET A 12 -14.42 -6.37 -5.59
CA MET A 12 -13.11 -5.77 -5.28
C MET A 12 -12.01 -6.83 -5.08
N ALA A 13 -12.30 -7.92 -4.39
CA ALA A 13 -11.37 -9.05 -4.22
C ALA A 13 -11.00 -9.72 -5.56
N GLY A 14 -11.94 -9.79 -6.50
CA GLY A 14 -11.69 -10.21 -7.88
C GLY A 14 -10.72 -9.28 -8.61
N LEU A 15 -10.88 -7.95 -8.45
CA LEU A 15 -9.98 -6.95 -9.04
C LEU A 15 -8.56 -7.04 -8.47
N LEU A 16 -8.45 -7.23 -7.16
CA LEU A 16 -7.19 -7.47 -6.46
C LEU A 16 -6.43 -8.67 -7.03
N SER A 17 -7.13 -9.78 -7.24
CA SER A 17 -6.56 -11.00 -7.80
C SER A 17 -6.07 -10.78 -9.25
N GLY A 18 -6.82 -10.00 -10.04
CA GLY A 18 -6.41 -9.58 -11.38
C GLY A 18 -5.13 -8.72 -11.36
N LEU A 19 -5.02 -7.80 -10.41
CA LEU A 19 -3.84 -6.96 -10.24
C LEU A 19 -2.59 -7.77 -9.85
N GLN A 20 -2.75 -8.77 -8.97
CA GLN A 20 -1.64 -9.68 -8.61
C GLN A 20 -1.15 -10.49 -9.81
N ALA A 21 -2.07 -10.99 -10.64
CA ALA A 21 -1.71 -11.68 -11.88
C ALA A 21 -0.92 -10.77 -12.84
N LEU A 22 -1.32 -9.50 -12.95
CA LEU A 22 -0.61 -8.49 -13.73
C LEU A 22 0.81 -8.24 -13.19
N ASN A 23 0.95 -8.07 -11.86
CA ASN A 23 2.25 -7.87 -11.22
C ASN A 23 3.19 -9.07 -11.47
N ALA A 24 2.70 -10.30 -11.28
CA ALA A 24 3.48 -11.52 -11.56
C ALA A 24 3.92 -11.60 -13.03
N GLN A 25 3.06 -11.18 -13.97
CA GLN A 25 3.41 -11.12 -15.38
C GLN A 25 4.54 -10.12 -15.65
N ILE A 26 4.48 -8.91 -15.10
CA ILE A 26 5.52 -7.88 -15.22
C ILE A 26 6.87 -8.41 -14.70
N GLN A 27 6.90 -9.06 -13.54
CA GLN A 27 8.12 -9.59 -12.95
C GLN A 27 8.73 -10.76 -13.73
N SER A 28 7.92 -11.52 -14.48
CA SER A 28 8.37 -12.73 -15.18
C SER A 28 9.26 -12.50 -16.42
N THR A 29 9.48 -11.26 -16.89
CA THR A 29 10.22 -10.92 -18.14
C THR A 29 9.75 -11.66 -19.41
N SER A 30 8.64 -12.37 -19.37
CA SER A 30 8.02 -12.94 -20.57
C SER A 30 7.52 -11.80 -21.44
N SER A 31 7.76 -11.87 -22.75
CA SER A 31 7.43 -10.85 -23.75
C SER A 31 6.09 -10.18 -23.45
N ILE A 32 6.15 -8.91 -23.02
CA ILE A 32 5.01 -8.09 -22.63
C ILE A 32 4.07 -7.96 -23.84
N VAL A 33 2.95 -8.68 -23.79
CA VAL A 33 1.78 -8.40 -24.63
C VAL A 33 0.64 -8.08 -23.67
N LEU A 34 0.76 -6.96 -22.96
CA LEU A 34 -0.39 -6.38 -22.29
C LEU A 34 -1.30 -5.80 -23.37
N PRO A 35 -2.58 -6.19 -23.41
CA PRO A 35 -3.55 -5.54 -24.28
C PRO A 35 -3.51 -4.03 -24.05
N ALA A 36 -3.52 -3.23 -25.12
CA ALA A 36 -3.46 -1.77 -25.02
C ALA A 36 -4.64 -1.15 -24.21
N ASN A 37 -5.65 -1.95 -23.87
CA ASN A 37 -6.82 -1.53 -23.11
C ASN A 37 -6.78 -1.86 -21.60
N VAL A 38 -5.66 -2.35 -21.03
CA VAL A 38 -5.62 -2.71 -19.60
C VAL A 38 -5.92 -1.51 -18.70
N GLY A 39 -5.41 -0.31 -19.03
CA GLY A 39 -5.78 0.91 -18.30
C GLY A 39 -7.28 1.23 -18.38
N SER A 40 -7.90 0.99 -19.53
CA SER A 40 -9.35 1.17 -19.72
C SER A 40 -10.17 0.10 -18.98
N ILE A 41 -9.66 -1.13 -18.90
CA ILE A 41 -10.28 -2.22 -18.13
C ILE A 41 -10.22 -1.87 -16.64
N ALA A 42 -9.06 -1.49 -16.10
CA ALA A 42 -8.91 -1.10 -14.71
C ALA A 42 -9.78 0.11 -14.33
N ALA A 43 -9.86 1.12 -15.20
CA ALA A 43 -10.73 2.29 -14.99
C ALA A 43 -12.23 1.90 -14.95
N ARG A 44 -12.69 1.04 -15.87
CA ARG A 44 -14.07 0.54 -15.84
C ARG A 44 -14.33 -0.35 -14.63
N ALA A 45 -13.38 -1.21 -14.31
CA ALA A 45 -13.51 -2.18 -13.25
C ALA A 45 -13.61 -1.52 -11.87
N THR A 46 -12.95 -0.38 -11.67
CA THR A 46 -13.04 0.35 -10.40
C THR A 46 -14.22 1.32 -10.33
N SER A 47 -14.76 1.76 -11.48
CA SER A 47 -15.88 2.72 -11.53
C SER A 47 -17.22 2.20 -10.97
N CYS A 48 -17.36 0.89 -10.79
CA CYS A 48 -18.56 0.28 -10.22
C CYS A 48 -18.60 0.35 -8.68
N LEU A 49 -17.49 0.71 -8.04
CA LEU A 49 -17.36 0.80 -6.58
C LEU A 49 -17.31 2.27 -6.17
N ASP A 50 -18.05 2.62 -5.11
CA ASP A 50 -17.98 3.96 -4.53
C ASP A 50 -16.67 4.13 -3.75
N ASN A 51 -15.88 5.15 -4.10
CA ASN A 51 -14.55 5.30 -3.54
C ASN A 51 -14.56 5.68 -2.05
N GLU A 52 -15.53 6.48 -1.62
CA GLU A 52 -15.62 6.94 -0.24
C GLU A 52 -16.10 5.81 0.67
N LYS A 53 -17.14 5.07 0.23
CA LYS A 53 -17.65 3.87 0.90
C LYS A 53 -16.55 2.83 1.12
N TRP A 54 -15.70 2.63 0.12
CA TRP A 54 -14.60 1.66 0.15
C TRP A 54 -13.25 2.32 0.47
N TRP A 55 -13.25 3.35 1.34
CA TRP A 55 -12.07 3.89 2.04
C TRP A 55 -10.87 4.17 1.12
N GLY A 56 -11.13 4.68 -0.08
CA GLY A 56 -10.11 5.00 -1.08
C GLY A 56 -9.55 3.81 -1.86
N ALA A 57 -9.92 2.57 -1.52
CA ALA A 57 -9.38 1.37 -2.14
C ALA A 57 -9.65 1.28 -3.66
N PRO A 58 -10.83 1.65 -4.20
CA PRO A 58 -11.07 1.64 -5.64
C PRO A 58 -10.13 2.59 -6.40
N MET A 59 -9.92 3.82 -5.91
CA MET A 59 -8.99 4.75 -6.54
C MET A 59 -7.54 4.32 -6.36
N ALA A 60 -7.17 3.78 -5.20
CA ALA A 60 -5.83 3.23 -4.99
C ALA A 60 -5.52 2.10 -5.99
N LEU A 61 -6.45 1.16 -6.18
CA LEU A 61 -6.31 0.08 -7.16
C LEU A 61 -6.13 0.62 -8.58
N ARG A 62 -6.94 1.61 -8.96
CA ARG A 62 -6.85 2.26 -10.27
C ARG A 62 -5.50 2.96 -10.47
N ALA A 63 -5.04 3.68 -9.46
CA ALA A 63 -3.77 4.40 -9.47
C ALA A 63 -2.56 3.46 -9.49
N THR A 64 -2.61 2.29 -8.82
CA THR A 64 -1.58 1.25 -8.96
C THR A 64 -1.46 0.77 -10.41
N VAL A 65 -2.57 0.58 -11.12
CA VAL A 65 -2.52 0.20 -12.54
C VAL A 65 -1.89 1.30 -13.40
N TRP A 66 -2.18 2.57 -13.11
CA TRP A 66 -1.53 3.70 -13.79
C TRP A 66 -0.01 3.72 -13.55
N ALA A 67 0.42 3.46 -12.32
CA ALA A 67 1.84 3.41 -11.97
C ALA A 67 2.57 2.21 -12.62
N MET A 68 1.90 1.07 -12.79
CA MET A 68 2.48 -0.15 -13.35
C MET A 68 2.55 -0.17 -14.88
N ILE A 69 1.64 0.51 -15.57
CA ILE A 69 1.47 0.40 -17.02
C ILE A 69 1.84 1.72 -17.71
N PRO A 70 2.93 1.75 -18.50
CA PRO A 70 3.28 2.92 -19.29
C PRO A 70 2.11 3.36 -20.20
N GLY A 71 1.74 4.65 -20.09
CA GLY A 71 0.66 5.25 -20.88
C GLY A 71 -0.76 4.97 -20.40
N ALA A 72 -0.95 4.27 -19.26
CA ALA A 72 -2.27 4.07 -18.68
C ALA A 72 -2.78 5.26 -17.84
N GLN A 73 -1.86 6.12 -17.38
CA GLN A 73 -2.17 7.31 -16.61
C GLN A 73 -2.89 8.36 -17.48
N PRO A 74 -4.08 8.85 -17.08
CA PRO A 74 -4.78 9.90 -17.80
C PRO A 74 -4.03 11.24 -17.76
N GLU A 75 -4.29 12.09 -18.75
CA GLU A 75 -3.75 13.45 -18.76
C GLU A 75 -4.26 14.26 -17.56
N GLY A 76 -3.35 14.94 -16.85
CA GLY A 76 -3.67 15.75 -15.67
C GLY A 76 -3.83 14.98 -14.36
N GLU A 77 -3.64 13.66 -14.36
CA GLU A 77 -3.61 12.84 -13.15
C GLU A 77 -2.16 12.56 -12.72
N ASP A 78 -1.91 12.33 -11.43
CA ASP A 78 -0.68 11.72 -10.90
C ASP A 78 -0.99 10.46 -10.09
N ALA A 79 -0.41 9.33 -10.48
CA ALA A 79 -0.72 8.04 -9.86
C ALA A 79 -0.31 7.98 -8.39
N PHE A 80 0.84 8.52 -8.02
CA PHE A 80 1.34 8.46 -6.65
C PHE A 80 0.66 9.49 -5.74
N GLU A 81 0.28 10.64 -6.28
CA GLU A 81 -0.61 11.60 -5.59
C GLU A 81 -1.97 10.95 -5.28
N ARG A 82 -2.58 10.24 -6.23
CA ARG A 82 -3.84 9.53 -5.99
C ARG A 82 -3.69 8.39 -4.97
N LEU A 83 -2.56 7.69 -4.97
CA LEU A 83 -2.28 6.66 -3.97
C LEU A 83 -2.11 7.24 -2.57
N ALA A 84 -1.43 8.39 -2.44
CA ALA A 84 -1.30 9.10 -1.16
C ALA A 84 -2.67 9.58 -0.63
N ILE A 85 -3.48 10.22 -1.47
CA ILE A 85 -4.83 10.67 -1.09
C ILE A 85 -5.70 9.47 -0.67
N ALA A 86 -5.61 8.34 -1.37
CA ALA A 86 -6.32 7.13 -0.97
C ALA A 86 -5.79 6.55 0.35
N GLY A 87 -4.49 6.68 0.62
CA GLY A 87 -3.87 6.39 1.92
C GLY A 87 -4.56 7.13 3.05
N GLU A 88 -4.66 8.46 2.94
CA GLU A 88 -5.33 9.31 3.93
C GLU A 88 -6.80 8.91 4.14
N GLN A 89 -7.51 8.50 3.07
CA GLN A 89 -8.88 7.99 3.18
C GLN A 89 -8.93 6.66 3.94
N GLY A 90 -7.99 5.75 3.68
CA GLY A 90 -7.85 4.49 4.39
C GLY A 90 -7.53 4.69 5.87
N ASP A 91 -6.65 5.64 6.18
CA ASP A 91 -6.29 6.03 7.54
C ASP A 91 -7.51 6.55 8.31
N ALA A 92 -8.20 7.54 7.76
CA ALA A 92 -9.39 8.12 8.38
C ALA A 92 -10.52 7.09 8.58
N ALA A 93 -10.64 6.10 7.70
CA ALA A 93 -11.64 5.05 7.77
C ALA A 93 -11.26 3.90 8.72
N GLY A 94 -10.00 3.81 9.16
CA GLY A 94 -9.47 2.66 9.91
C GLY A 94 -9.35 1.39 9.07
N VAL A 95 -9.14 1.51 7.75
CA VAL A 95 -8.94 0.41 6.80
C VAL A 95 -7.81 0.73 5.82
N ARG A 96 -6.58 0.36 6.18
CA ARG A 96 -5.32 0.78 5.53
C ARG A 96 -4.94 -0.02 4.28
N LEU A 97 -5.91 -0.63 3.61
CA LEU A 97 -5.69 -1.33 2.35
C LEU A 97 -5.03 -0.44 1.26
N PRO A 98 -5.35 0.88 1.15
CA PRO A 98 -4.65 1.78 0.25
C PRO A 98 -3.12 1.82 0.38
N HIS A 99 -2.57 1.65 1.59
CA HIS A 99 -1.11 1.60 1.80
C HIS A 99 -0.47 0.42 1.08
N VAL A 100 -1.16 -0.73 1.02
CA VAL A 100 -0.68 -1.91 0.29
C VAL A 100 -0.51 -1.61 -1.20
N PHE A 101 -1.51 -0.95 -1.79
CA PHE A 101 -1.48 -0.54 -3.20
C PHE A 101 -0.36 0.45 -3.48
N HIS A 102 -0.14 1.40 -2.56
CA HIS A 102 0.92 2.39 -2.68
C HIS A 102 2.30 1.73 -2.58
N ALA A 103 2.52 0.87 -1.58
CA ALA A 103 3.76 0.13 -1.41
C ALA A 103 4.09 -0.76 -2.61
N ILE A 104 3.09 -1.48 -3.16
CA ILE A 104 3.27 -2.30 -4.37
C ILE A 104 3.64 -1.43 -5.58
N ALA A 105 2.98 -0.29 -5.79
CA ALA A 105 3.31 0.62 -6.89
C ALA A 105 4.75 1.14 -6.77
N ALA A 106 5.16 1.56 -5.58
CA ALA A 106 6.51 2.06 -5.30
C ALA A 106 7.58 0.97 -5.49
N LEU A 107 7.32 -0.27 -5.03
CA LEU A 107 8.20 -1.43 -5.25
C LEU A 107 8.43 -1.69 -6.74
N ASN A 108 7.37 -1.67 -7.56
CA ASN A 108 7.51 -1.92 -9.00
C ASN A 108 8.25 -0.80 -9.73
N LYS A 109 8.22 0.42 -9.19
CA LYS A 109 9.02 1.56 -9.69
C LYS A 109 10.49 1.49 -9.24
N GLY A 110 10.81 0.68 -8.24
CA GLY A 110 12.12 0.65 -7.60
C GLY A 110 12.38 1.86 -6.69
N ASP A 111 11.32 2.50 -6.20
CA ASP A 111 11.39 3.69 -5.34
C ASP A 111 11.40 3.29 -3.87
N GLU A 112 12.55 2.80 -3.39
CA GLU A 112 12.69 2.28 -2.01
C GLU A 112 12.37 3.35 -0.95
N VAL A 113 12.74 4.61 -1.19
CA VAL A 113 12.45 5.73 -0.27
C VAL A 113 10.95 5.87 -0.08
N MET A 114 10.19 5.84 -1.17
CA MET A 114 8.73 5.89 -1.11
C MET A 114 8.14 4.66 -0.41
N VAL A 115 8.64 3.45 -0.67
CA VAL A 115 8.19 2.24 0.04
C VAL A 115 8.36 2.40 1.56
N ARG A 116 9.52 2.89 2.00
CA ARG A 116 9.81 3.12 3.43
C ARG A 116 8.88 4.17 4.04
N ASN A 117 8.57 5.24 3.30
CA ASN A 117 7.64 6.27 3.76
C ASN A 117 6.22 5.71 3.92
N VAL A 118 5.72 4.92 2.97
CA VAL A 118 4.40 4.27 3.08
C VAL A 118 4.33 3.33 4.29
N ILE A 119 5.41 2.59 4.57
CA ILE A 119 5.48 1.72 5.76
C ILE A 119 5.44 2.55 7.06
N ARG A 120 6.12 3.70 7.09
CA ARG A 120 6.08 4.64 8.23
C ARG A 120 4.69 5.20 8.45
N GLU A 121 4.07 5.72 7.39
CA GLU A 121 2.69 6.24 7.42
C GLU A 121 1.72 5.18 7.90
N HIS A 122 1.86 3.93 7.42
CA HIS A 122 1.05 2.81 7.88
C HIS A 122 1.24 2.50 9.37
N ALA A 123 2.47 2.47 9.86
CA ALA A 123 2.76 2.24 11.27
C ALA A 123 2.19 3.35 12.17
N GLU A 124 2.41 4.61 11.80
CA GLU A 124 1.86 5.78 12.50
C GLU A 124 0.33 5.77 12.52
N SER A 125 -0.28 5.41 11.39
CA SER A 125 -1.74 5.31 11.28
C SER A 125 -2.31 4.26 12.24
N ILE A 126 -1.66 3.10 12.42
CA ILE A 126 -2.09 2.06 13.37
C ILE A 126 -2.10 2.60 14.81
N GLU A 127 -1.12 3.43 15.17
CA GLU A 127 -1.02 4.00 16.52
C GLU A 127 -2.07 5.09 16.78
N THR A 128 -2.39 5.88 15.75
CA THR A 128 -3.24 7.07 15.87
C THR A 128 -4.72 6.78 15.63
N THR A 129 -5.05 5.79 14.80
CA THR A 129 -6.43 5.50 14.40
C THR A 129 -6.79 4.02 14.65
N PRO A 130 -7.81 3.71 15.46
CA PRO A 130 -8.26 2.34 15.63
C PRO A 130 -8.77 1.72 14.32
N ALA A 131 -8.57 0.41 14.16
CA ALA A 131 -9.15 -0.33 13.03
C ALA A 131 -10.69 -0.26 13.06
N ASN A 132 -11.29 -0.11 11.87
CA ASN A 132 -12.74 -0.13 11.71
C ASN A 132 -13.35 -1.45 12.21
N GLU A 133 -14.40 -1.39 13.03
CA GLU A 133 -14.98 -2.58 13.67
C GLU A 133 -15.52 -3.62 12.67
N ASP A 134 -16.11 -3.16 11.57
CA ASP A 134 -16.69 -4.03 10.54
C ASP A 134 -15.63 -4.62 9.60
N TRP A 135 -14.48 -3.95 9.47
CA TRP A 135 -13.44 -4.27 8.49
C TRP A 135 -12.08 -4.65 9.11
N ARG A 136 -12.05 -4.99 10.40
CA ARG A 136 -10.82 -5.37 11.13
C ARG A 136 -9.99 -6.44 10.44
N PHE A 137 -10.65 -7.42 9.81
CA PHE A 137 -9.96 -8.48 9.08
C PHE A 137 -9.22 -7.94 7.86
N VAL A 138 -9.84 -7.01 7.12
CA VAL A 138 -9.23 -6.39 5.93
C VAL A 138 -8.04 -5.53 6.34
N ASP A 139 -8.19 -4.74 7.40
CA ASP A 139 -7.10 -3.90 7.93
C ASP A 139 -5.93 -4.74 8.48
N ALA A 140 -6.21 -5.83 9.18
CA ALA A 140 -5.19 -6.76 9.66
C ALA A 140 -4.44 -7.45 8.50
N MET A 141 -5.16 -7.82 7.43
CA MET A 141 -4.54 -8.38 6.23
C MET A 141 -3.67 -7.33 5.52
N ALA A 142 -4.13 -6.08 5.43
CA ALA A 142 -3.33 -4.99 4.88
C ALA A 142 -2.03 -4.80 5.69
N THR A 143 -2.12 -4.88 7.01
CA THR A 143 -0.95 -4.81 7.91
C THR A 143 0.02 -5.96 7.66
N ASP A 144 -0.47 -7.20 7.54
CA ASP A 144 0.38 -8.37 7.25
C ASP A 144 1.11 -8.22 5.90
N MET A 145 0.43 -7.68 4.89
CA MET A 145 1.05 -7.39 3.58
C MET A 145 2.13 -6.30 3.68
N ILE A 146 1.92 -5.25 4.47
CA ILE A 146 2.91 -4.20 4.70
C ILE A 146 4.11 -4.74 5.48
N VAL A 147 3.89 -5.57 6.51
CA VAL A 147 4.97 -6.28 7.23
C VAL A 147 5.77 -7.15 6.28
N ALA A 148 5.13 -7.89 5.37
CA ALA A 148 5.84 -8.70 4.37
C ALA A 148 6.73 -7.86 3.44
N VAL A 149 6.30 -6.65 3.07
CA VAL A 149 7.13 -5.70 2.31
C VAL A 149 8.31 -5.20 3.16
N SER A 150 8.07 -4.85 4.43
CA SER A 150 9.14 -4.43 5.35
C SER A 150 10.16 -5.55 5.59
N ASP A 151 9.69 -6.79 5.76
CA ASP A 151 10.51 -7.98 5.94
C ASP A 151 11.47 -8.18 4.77
N ARG A 152 10.98 -7.96 3.54
CA ARG A 152 11.84 -8.01 2.35
C ARG A 152 12.99 -7.00 2.45
N LEU A 153 12.68 -5.74 2.75
CA LEU A 153 13.68 -4.68 2.88
C LEU A 153 14.72 -5.01 3.96
N TRP A 154 14.26 -5.44 5.13
CA TRP A 154 15.13 -5.86 6.23
C TRP A 154 16.01 -7.05 5.86
N VAL A 155 15.46 -8.07 5.20
CA VAL A 155 16.22 -9.26 4.80
C VAL A 155 17.29 -8.91 3.76
N GLU A 156 16.95 -8.08 2.77
CA GLU A 156 17.89 -7.66 1.72
C GLU A 156 19.10 -6.89 2.26
N ASN A 157 18.94 -6.16 3.37
CA ASN A 157 19.97 -5.28 3.91
C ASN A 157 20.67 -5.80 5.18
N THR A 158 19.99 -6.63 5.97
CA THR A 158 20.48 -7.08 7.29
C THR A 158 20.47 -8.61 7.46
N GLY A 159 19.83 -9.34 6.54
CA GLY A 159 19.69 -10.80 6.59
C GLY A 159 18.62 -11.31 7.57
N HIS A 160 17.85 -10.44 8.21
CA HIS A 160 16.76 -10.81 9.13
C HIS A 160 15.47 -10.06 8.77
N ARG A 161 14.34 -10.53 9.27
CA ARG A 161 13.02 -9.89 9.09
C ARG A 161 12.88 -8.63 9.93
N THR A 162 11.81 -7.88 9.72
CA THR A 162 11.46 -6.72 10.54
C THR A 162 11.42 -7.12 12.02
N PRO A 163 12.14 -6.43 12.90
CA PRO A 163 12.10 -6.74 14.32
C PRO A 163 10.68 -6.54 14.88
N MET A 164 10.33 -7.37 15.87
CA MET A 164 9.01 -7.29 16.52
C MET A 164 8.80 -5.90 17.13
N GLY A 165 7.67 -5.26 16.81
CA GLY A 165 7.33 -3.93 17.29
C GLY A 165 8.12 -2.78 16.64
N GLN A 166 8.85 -3.04 15.56
CA GLN A 166 9.66 -2.03 14.86
C GLN A 166 9.15 -1.71 13.44
N LEU A 167 7.89 -2.04 13.13
CA LEU A 167 7.26 -1.64 11.87
C LEU A 167 7.28 -0.10 11.77
N GLY A 168 7.70 0.43 10.62
CA GLY A 168 7.91 1.87 10.43
C GLY A 168 9.35 2.33 10.67
N THR A 169 10.22 1.49 11.23
CA THR A 169 11.64 1.82 11.41
C THR A 169 12.53 0.95 10.52
N PHE A 170 13.75 1.44 10.26
CA PHE A 170 14.71 0.80 9.38
C PHE A 170 16.12 0.79 9.95
N TRP A 171 16.95 -0.12 9.44
CA TRP A 171 18.31 -0.41 9.92
C TRP A 171 19.29 0.76 9.84
N ASP A 172 19.00 1.74 9.00
CA ASP A 172 19.80 2.94 8.74
C ASP A 172 19.14 4.23 9.23
N ASP A 173 18.02 4.13 9.98
CA ASP A 173 17.44 5.28 10.65
C ASP A 173 18.45 5.84 11.66
N GLN A 174 18.63 7.18 11.63
CA GLN A 174 19.45 7.83 12.63
C GLN A 174 18.82 7.61 13.99
N GLN A 175 19.58 7.04 14.93
CA GLN A 175 19.16 7.01 16.33
C GLN A 175 19.06 8.46 16.78
N GLU A 176 17.89 8.87 17.29
CA GLU A 176 17.79 10.10 18.06
C GLU A 176 18.86 10.03 19.16
N GLU A 177 19.68 11.08 19.27
CA GLU A 177 20.62 11.21 20.37
C GLU A 177 19.80 11.16 21.66
N VAL A 178 19.78 9.99 22.30
CA VAL A 178 19.26 9.87 23.66
C VAL A 178 20.15 10.80 24.46
N GLU A 179 19.60 11.91 24.98
CA GLU A 179 20.31 12.74 25.96
C GLU A 179 20.73 11.81 27.10
N THR A 180 21.97 11.36 27.06
CA THR A 180 22.57 10.63 28.16
C THR A 180 22.67 11.66 29.27
N MET A 181 21.72 11.62 30.22
CA MET A 181 21.90 12.32 31.49
C MET A 181 23.24 11.88 32.05
N ASP A 182 24.18 12.80 32.05
CA ASP A 182 25.54 12.59 32.54
C ASP A 182 25.45 12.27 34.04
N LEU A 183 25.67 11.00 34.40
CA LEU A 183 25.59 10.54 35.79
C LEU A 183 26.75 11.04 36.65
N ASP A 184 27.73 11.73 36.03
CA ASP A 184 28.90 12.29 36.70
C ASP A 184 28.57 13.51 37.58
N ASP A 185 27.38 14.11 37.44
CA ASP A 185 26.87 15.19 38.32
C ASP A 185 26.14 14.67 39.59
N LEU A 186 26.05 13.35 39.78
CA LEU A 186 25.38 12.72 40.93
C LEU A 186 26.31 12.02 41.94
N LEU A 187 27.64 12.18 41.83
CA LEU A 187 28.63 11.60 42.75
C LEU A 187 29.35 12.62 43.64
#